data_AF-A0AA40E236-F1
#
_entry.id   AF-A0AA40E236-F1
#
_cell.length_a   1.000
_cell.length_b   1.000
_cell.length_c   1.000
_cell.angle_alpha   90.00
_cell.angle_beta   90.00
_cell.angle_gamma   90.00
#
_symmetry.space_group_name_H-M   'P 1'
#
loop_
_entity.id
_entity.type
_entity.pdbx_description
1 polymer ?
#
loop_
_entity_poly.entity_id
_entity_poly.type
_entity_poly.pdbx_seq_one_letter_code
_entity_poly.pdbx_strand_id
1 'polypeptide(L)'
;SEDEWNKMTTADFAKYKSIIIPDCLCNTSLNTIKFLDNTKKVWSPAVTGNMVLIGTDPSYHSKWYKLAGASAMIRDSISLASTGKNGTGMYFSLSCYYRKATPTKIEALSEIGDFKVRGNLTCLNKAHIVATDESMTSLTDAMASNWNCSVHEVFAEYPTTGNGAFEPLAIALNTTGLGERTFADGTHGTPYIIARGATPLGCGNNVTDTEYNEECDYGKANGLPDSACSSSCKCLFGVISPGLCRQNITSSSSTSIQSSTTFYNTRYVMLYSFFE
;
A
#
# COMPACT_ATOMS: atom_id res chain seq x y z
N SER A 1 13.78 -14.46 16.69
CA SER A 1 15.10 -13.80 16.80
C SER A 1 15.70 -13.60 15.42
N GLU A 2 16.80 -12.85 15.27
CA GLU A 2 17.52 -12.77 13.98
C GLU A 2 18.02 -14.15 13.52
N ASP A 3 18.41 -15.03 14.45
CA ASP A 3 18.82 -16.41 14.13
C ASP A 3 17.69 -17.25 13.53
N GLU A 4 16.46 -17.07 13.99
CA GLU A 4 15.29 -17.73 13.39
C GLU A 4 15.01 -17.14 12.02
N TRP A 5 15.02 -15.81 11.89
CA TRP A 5 14.83 -15.12 10.61
C TRP A 5 15.80 -15.61 9.53
N ASN A 6 17.10 -15.71 9.87
CA ASN A 6 18.14 -16.12 8.93
C ASN A 6 18.03 -17.58 8.47
N LYS A 7 17.24 -18.42 9.16
CA LYS A 7 16.97 -19.81 8.78
C LYS A 7 15.73 -19.95 7.89
N MET A 8 14.90 -18.92 7.79
CA MET A 8 13.66 -18.97 7.02
C MET A 8 13.96 -18.92 5.53
N THR A 9 13.25 -19.75 4.77
CA THR A 9 13.20 -19.65 3.31
C THR A 9 12.09 -18.70 2.86
N THR A 10 12.07 -18.31 1.58
CA THR A 10 10.95 -17.58 0.99
C THR A 10 9.62 -18.29 1.21
N ALA A 11 9.60 -19.62 1.09
CA ALA A 11 8.39 -20.42 1.33
C ALA A 11 7.95 -20.41 2.80
N ASP A 12 8.88 -20.23 3.75
CA ASP A 12 8.54 -20.08 5.17
C ASP A 12 7.94 -18.71 5.45
N PHE A 13 8.48 -17.65 4.85
CA PHE A 13 7.88 -16.32 4.92
C PHE A 13 6.48 -16.29 4.29
N ALA A 14 6.30 -16.98 3.15
CA ALA A 14 5.04 -17.03 2.41
C ALA A 14 3.88 -17.72 3.18
N LYS A 15 4.16 -18.40 4.30
CA LYS A 15 3.14 -19.03 5.16
C LYS A 15 2.42 -18.02 6.06
N TYR A 16 3.00 -16.84 6.27
CA TYR A 16 2.43 -15.83 7.16
C TYR A 16 1.43 -14.95 6.42
N LYS A 17 0.39 -14.48 7.11
CA LYS A 17 -0.50 -13.45 6.57
C LYS A 17 0.26 -12.14 6.31
N SER A 18 1.18 -11.80 7.21
CA SER A 18 1.98 -10.60 7.12
C SER A 18 3.31 -10.76 7.84
N ILE A 19 4.36 -10.13 7.32
CA ILE A 19 5.65 -9.92 7.99
C ILE A 19 5.56 -8.61 8.77
N ILE A 20 5.80 -8.64 10.08
CA ILE A 20 5.70 -7.45 10.93
C ILE A 20 7.09 -7.01 11.37
N ILE A 21 7.52 -5.85 10.88
CA ILE A 21 8.74 -5.16 11.32
C ILE A 21 8.34 -3.92 12.14
N PRO A 22 8.27 -4.03 13.48
CA PRO A 22 7.93 -2.92 14.35
C PRO A 22 9.06 -1.89 14.46
N ASP A 23 8.74 -0.67 14.89
CA ASP A 23 9.78 0.28 15.27
C ASP A 23 10.50 -0.14 16.57
N CYS A 24 11.79 0.17 16.62
CA CYS A 24 12.64 -0.08 17.78
C CYS A 24 12.66 1.14 18.73
N LEU A 25 11.49 1.70 19.08
CA LEU A 25 11.34 2.78 20.07
C LEU A 25 12.17 4.05 19.74
N CYS A 26 12.04 4.58 18.52
CA CYS A 26 12.82 5.70 17.97
C CYS A 26 14.33 5.44 17.87
N ASN A 27 14.71 4.26 17.36
CA ASN A 27 16.12 3.98 17.06
C ASN A 27 16.57 4.70 15.78
N THR A 28 17.78 5.24 15.78
CA THR A 28 18.39 5.94 14.64
C THR A 28 19.50 5.13 13.96
N SER A 29 19.73 3.89 14.41
CA SER A 29 20.79 3.02 13.91
C SER A 29 20.24 1.96 12.95
N LEU A 30 20.64 2.07 11.68
CA LEU A 30 20.32 1.08 10.64
C LEU A 30 20.88 -0.32 10.95
N ASN A 31 21.86 -0.44 11.85
CA ASN A 31 22.39 -1.74 12.25
C ASN A 31 21.31 -2.64 12.87
N THR A 32 20.29 -2.06 13.52
CA THR A 32 19.20 -2.83 14.14
C THR A 32 18.23 -3.48 13.15
N ILE A 33 18.29 -3.08 11.88
CA ILE A 33 17.51 -3.68 10.79
C ILE A 33 18.42 -4.23 9.68
N LYS A 34 19.73 -4.36 9.92
CA LYS A 34 20.69 -4.80 8.90
C LYS A 34 20.38 -6.21 8.41
N PHE A 35 19.80 -7.06 9.25
CA PHE A 35 19.36 -8.40 8.86
C PHE A 35 18.34 -8.36 7.70
N LEU A 36 17.46 -7.36 7.63
CA LEU A 36 16.51 -7.20 6.52
C LEU A 36 17.24 -6.96 5.21
N ASP A 37 18.22 -6.06 5.21
CA ASP A 37 19.03 -5.78 4.02
C ASP A 37 19.90 -6.97 3.61
N ASN A 38 20.49 -7.69 4.58
CA ASN A 38 21.30 -8.88 4.31
C ASN A 38 20.50 -10.03 3.69
N THR A 39 19.20 -10.11 3.98
CA THR A 39 18.35 -11.26 3.63
C THR A 39 17.19 -10.91 2.69
N LYS A 40 17.13 -9.69 2.14
CA LYS A 40 16.05 -9.21 1.25
C LYS A 40 15.74 -10.10 0.07
N LYS A 41 16.76 -10.76 -0.51
CA LYS A 41 16.56 -11.73 -1.58
C LYS A 41 15.74 -12.96 -1.17
N VAL A 42 15.63 -13.24 0.13
CA VAL A 42 14.89 -14.38 0.69
C VAL A 42 13.48 -13.97 1.11
N TRP A 43 13.33 -12.91 1.91
CA TRP A 43 12.02 -12.52 2.44
C TRP A 43 11.19 -11.68 1.45
N SER A 44 11.81 -10.81 0.66
CA SER A 44 11.06 -9.88 -0.22
C SER A 44 10.19 -10.59 -1.26
N PRO A 45 10.61 -11.69 -1.91
CA PRO A 45 9.75 -12.39 -2.87
C PRO A 45 8.49 -13.01 -2.26
N ALA A 46 8.46 -13.23 -0.93
CA ALA A 46 7.24 -13.69 -0.26
C ALA A 46 6.20 -12.57 -0.13
N VAL A 47 6.61 -11.30 -0.18
CA VAL A 47 5.74 -10.14 0.10
C VAL A 47 4.96 -9.71 -1.14
N THR A 48 3.93 -10.50 -1.50
CA THR A 48 3.06 -10.26 -2.66
C THR A 48 1.73 -9.58 -2.30
N GLY A 49 1.38 -9.54 -1.01
CA GLY A 49 0.13 -8.96 -0.51
C GLY A 49 0.23 -7.45 -0.23
N ASN A 50 -0.72 -6.93 0.55
CA ASN A 50 -0.71 -5.52 0.95
C ASN A 50 0.55 -5.19 1.74
N MET A 51 1.05 -3.97 1.59
CA MET A 51 2.26 -3.51 2.27
C MET A 51 2.00 -2.14 2.86
N VAL A 52 2.40 -1.90 4.11
CA VAL A 52 2.28 -0.58 4.76
C VAL A 52 3.63 -0.19 5.32
N LEU A 53 4.14 0.97 4.87
CA LEU A 53 5.41 1.55 5.28
C LEU A 53 5.15 2.86 6.04
N ILE A 54 5.74 3.01 7.23
CA ILE A 54 5.46 4.13 8.15
C ILE A 54 6.75 4.86 8.53
N GLY A 55 6.80 6.17 8.26
CA GLY A 55 7.91 7.08 8.56
C GLY A 55 7.82 7.74 9.95
N THR A 56 7.47 6.95 10.97
CA THR A 56 7.43 7.40 12.38
C THR A 56 7.57 6.20 13.33
N ASP A 57 7.52 6.42 14.64
CA ASP A 57 7.79 5.49 15.74
C ASP A 57 6.55 5.22 16.63
N PRO A 58 5.48 4.63 16.07
CA PRO A 58 4.23 4.48 16.81
C PRO A 58 4.37 3.57 18.05
N SER A 59 5.29 2.61 18.10
CA SER A 59 5.50 1.79 19.31
C SER A 59 6.10 2.62 20.45
N TYR A 60 6.99 3.58 20.14
CA TYR A 60 7.49 4.55 21.13
C TYR A 60 6.34 5.38 21.73
N HIS A 61 5.52 5.98 20.86
CA HIS A 61 4.37 6.80 21.29
C HIS A 61 3.28 5.99 22.00
N SER A 62 3.04 4.76 21.58
CA SER A 62 2.09 3.86 22.24
C SER A 62 2.59 3.40 23.60
N LYS A 63 3.87 3.05 23.73
CA LYS A 63 4.43 2.49 24.97
C LYS A 63 4.63 3.54 26.06
N TRP A 64 5.26 4.67 25.71
CA TRP A 64 5.72 5.63 26.70
C TRP A 64 4.72 6.75 26.95
N TYR A 65 4.02 7.18 25.91
CA TYR A 65 3.04 8.28 25.99
C TYR A 65 1.60 7.77 26.01
N LYS A 66 1.37 6.47 25.80
CA LYS A 66 0.05 5.83 25.80
C LYS A 66 -0.95 6.51 24.86
N LEU A 67 -0.45 7.02 23.74
CA LEU A 67 -1.28 7.71 22.76
C LEU A 67 -2.16 6.68 22.04
N ALA A 68 -3.46 6.78 22.23
CA ALA A 68 -4.44 5.90 21.58
C ALA A 68 -4.28 5.90 20.04
N GLY A 69 -3.91 7.05 19.47
CA GLY A 69 -3.66 7.18 18.04
C GLY A 69 -2.45 6.37 17.55
N ALA A 70 -1.41 6.22 18.37
CA ALA A 70 -0.26 5.40 18.02
C ALA A 70 -0.62 3.90 17.99
N SER A 71 -1.42 3.45 18.96
CA SER A 71 -1.99 2.10 18.94
C SER A 71 -2.95 1.88 17.77
N ALA A 72 -3.76 2.88 17.41
CA ALA A 72 -4.65 2.84 16.25
C ALA A 72 -3.85 2.72 14.94
N MET A 73 -2.78 3.51 14.78
CA MET A 73 -1.91 3.45 13.62
C MET A 73 -1.28 2.07 13.45
N ILE A 74 -0.76 1.46 14.52
CA ILE A 74 -0.21 0.09 14.50
C ILE A 74 -1.29 -0.91 14.09
N ARG A 75 -2.45 -0.90 14.78
CA ARG A 75 -3.51 -1.88 14.55
C ARG A 75 -4.04 -1.82 13.12
N ASP A 76 -4.41 -0.64 12.63
CA ASP A 76 -5.05 -0.50 11.33
C ASP A 76 -4.07 -0.77 10.20
N SER A 77 -2.80 -0.38 10.36
CA SER A 77 -1.76 -0.68 9.37
C SER A 77 -1.42 -2.18 9.30
N ILE A 78 -1.40 -2.88 10.44
CA ILE A 78 -1.24 -4.34 10.47
C ILE A 78 -2.47 -5.03 9.88
N SER A 79 -3.66 -4.51 10.17
CA SER A 79 -4.93 -4.98 9.60
C SER A 79 -4.86 -4.97 8.08
N LEU A 80 -4.57 -3.80 7.49
CA LEU A 80 -4.42 -3.62 6.05
C LEU A 80 -3.33 -4.52 5.47
N ALA A 81 -2.17 -4.60 6.12
CA ALA A 81 -1.07 -5.47 5.70
C ALA A 81 -1.40 -6.98 5.82
N SER A 82 -2.52 -7.36 6.42
CA SER A 82 -2.94 -8.75 6.64
C SER A 82 -4.20 -9.15 5.86
N THR A 83 -4.89 -8.21 5.21
CA THR A 83 -6.13 -8.44 4.44
C THR A 83 -5.90 -8.62 2.94
N GLY A 84 -4.66 -8.47 2.46
CA GLY A 84 -4.33 -8.62 1.03
C GLY A 84 -4.76 -9.99 0.49
N LYS A 85 -5.57 -9.99 -0.57
CA LYS A 85 -6.21 -11.21 -1.10
C LYS A 85 -5.22 -12.23 -1.70
N ASN A 86 -3.97 -11.84 -1.99
CA ASN A 86 -3.01 -12.65 -2.74
C ASN A 86 -1.59 -12.66 -2.12
N GLY A 87 -1.47 -13.29 -0.95
CA GLY A 87 -0.18 -13.68 -0.35
C GLY A 87 0.25 -12.84 0.85
N THR A 88 1.48 -13.05 1.29
CA THR A 88 2.00 -12.43 2.51
C THR A 88 2.14 -10.93 2.33
N GLY A 89 1.52 -10.16 3.23
CA GLY A 89 1.74 -8.72 3.29
C GLY A 89 2.91 -8.33 4.18
N MET A 90 3.11 -7.04 4.39
CA MET A 90 4.12 -6.55 5.32
C MET A 90 3.72 -5.23 5.97
N TYR A 91 3.93 -5.15 7.27
CA TYR A 91 3.96 -3.91 8.03
C TYR A 91 5.41 -3.58 8.34
N PHE A 92 5.86 -2.37 8.01
CA PHE A 92 7.20 -1.91 8.36
C PHE A 92 7.19 -0.45 8.83
N SER A 93 7.45 -0.26 10.12
CA SER A 93 7.70 1.05 10.68
C SER A 93 9.19 1.37 10.71
N LEU A 94 9.56 2.51 10.11
CA LEU A 94 10.93 2.98 9.98
C LEU A 94 11.47 3.65 11.25
N SER A 95 10.69 3.68 12.33
CA SER A 95 11.12 4.24 13.61
C SER A 95 11.62 5.68 13.46
N CYS A 96 12.90 5.90 13.72
CA CYS A 96 13.62 7.16 13.53
C CYS A 96 14.88 6.95 12.69
N TYR A 97 14.96 5.86 11.90
CA TYR A 97 16.19 5.44 11.20
C TYR A 97 16.70 6.52 10.26
N TYR A 98 15.81 7.26 9.60
CA TYR A 98 16.17 8.29 8.64
C TYR A 98 15.80 9.71 9.09
N ARG A 99 15.48 9.90 10.39
CA ARG A 99 15.08 11.20 10.97
C ARG A 99 16.05 12.36 10.70
N LYS A 100 17.34 12.09 10.48
CA LYS A 100 18.36 13.11 10.17
C LYS A 100 18.95 12.98 8.75
N ALA A 101 18.36 12.15 7.91
CA ALA A 101 18.87 11.87 6.58
C ALA A 101 18.40 12.92 5.57
N THR A 102 19.26 13.28 4.62
CA THR A 102 18.83 13.78 3.31
C THR A 102 18.16 12.65 2.52
N PRO A 103 17.53 12.89 1.36
CA PRO A 103 16.91 11.83 0.57
C PRO A 103 17.82 10.60 0.40
N THR A 104 17.46 9.50 1.07
CA THR A 104 18.28 8.30 1.23
C THR A 104 17.46 7.07 0.87
N LYS A 105 18.08 6.13 0.16
CA LYS A 105 17.45 4.87 -0.24
C LYS A 105 17.24 3.95 0.95
N ILE A 106 16.09 3.26 0.98
CA ILE A 106 15.84 2.17 1.95
C ILE A 106 16.35 0.87 1.35
N GLU A 107 17.63 0.56 1.59
CA GLU A 107 18.30 -0.60 0.97
C GLU A 107 17.58 -1.94 1.25
N ALA A 108 16.99 -2.09 2.43
CA ALA A 108 16.20 -3.28 2.78
C ALA A 108 15.04 -3.55 1.81
N LEU A 109 14.48 -2.51 1.17
CA LEU A 109 13.34 -2.63 0.27
C LEU A 109 13.72 -2.76 -1.21
N SER A 110 15.02 -2.80 -1.55
CA SER A 110 15.46 -2.68 -2.95
C SER A 110 15.03 -3.81 -3.88
N GLU A 111 14.63 -4.98 -3.34
CA GLU A 111 14.07 -6.10 -4.13
C GLU A 111 12.57 -5.91 -4.40
N ILE A 112 11.90 -4.98 -3.70
CA ILE A 112 10.48 -4.64 -3.87
C ILE A 112 10.33 -3.41 -4.77
N GLY A 113 11.23 -2.43 -4.62
CA GLY A 113 11.24 -1.22 -5.41
C GLY A 113 12.24 -0.20 -4.92
N ASP A 114 12.33 0.93 -5.62
CA ASP A 114 13.14 2.06 -5.19
C ASP A 114 12.34 2.98 -4.26
N PHE A 115 12.72 3.01 -3.00
CA PHE A 115 12.15 3.88 -1.99
C PHE A 115 13.22 4.82 -1.48
N LYS A 116 12.90 6.12 -1.42
CA LYS A 116 13.72 7.11 -0.72
C LYS A 116 12.91 7.81 0.34
N VAL A 117 13.49 7.95 1.51
CA VAL A 117 12.95 8.75 2.62
C VAL A 117 13.89 9.89 2.93
N ARG A 118 13.34 10.93 3.53
CA ARG A 118 14.12 12.05 4.07
C ARG A 118 13.60 12.43 5.45
N GLY A 119 14.53 12.81 6.30
CA GLY A 119 14.28 13.43 7.59
C GLY A 119 14.64 14.91 7.56
N ASN A 120 15.31 15.37 8.62
CA ASN A 120 15.62 16.78 8.87
C ASN A 120 14.36 17.67 8.82
N LEU A 121 13.24 17.10 9.28
CA LEU A 121 11.96 17.77 9.34
C LEU A 121 11.88 18.59 10.63
N THR A 122 11.39 19.82 10.53
CA THR A 122 10.94 20.57 11.71
C THR A 122 9.79 19.78 12.33
N CYS A 123 9.85 19.46 13.62
CA CYS A 123 8.86 18.68 14.37
C CYS A 123 7.41 18.81 13.87
N LEU A 124 6.99 17.89 12.99
CA LEU A 124 5.70 17.94 12.32
C LEU A 124 4.64 17.26 13.18
N ASN A 125 3.49 17.92 13.35
CA ASN A 125 2.41 17.46 14.23
C ASN A 125 1.03 17.44 13.57
N LYS A 126 0.95 17.78 12.28
CA LYS A 126 -0.30 17.81 11.53
C LYS A 126 -0.24 16.72 10.48
N ALA A 127 -1.00 15.67 10.70
CA ALA A 127 -1.19 14.58 9.76
C ALA A 127 -2.58 14.67 9.12
N HIS A 128 -2.71 14.13 7.91
CA HIS A 128 -3.98 13.97 7.23
C HIS A 128 -4.04 12.62 6.52
N ILE A 129 -5.16 11.91 6.66
CA ILE A 129 -5.40 10.62 6.01
C ILE A 129 -5.97 10.88 4.62
N VAL A 130 -5.28 10.37 3.58
CA VAL A 130 -5.60 10.62 2.15
C VAL A 130 -5.95 9.34 1.38
N ALA A 131 -5.95 8.20 2.06
CA ALA A 131 -6.48 6.93 1.56
C ALA A 131 -7.07 6.11 2.71
N THR A 132 -7.93 5.16 2.38
CA THR A 132 -8.60 4.29 3.34
C THR A 132 -8.65 2.84 2.87
N ASP A 133 -9.05 1.95 3.76
CA ASP A 133 -9.40 0.56 3.49
C ASP A 133 -10.43 0.13 4.51
N GLU A 134 -11.30 -0.82 4.16
CA GLU A 134 -12.35 -1.32 5.06
C GLU A 134 -11.81 -1.89 6.39
N SER A 135 -10.56 -2.35 6.38
CA SER A 135 -9.87 -2.88 7.56
C SER A 135 -9.32 -1.79 8.50
N MET A 136 -9.31 -0.52 8.06
CA MET A 136 -8.86 0.65 8.83
C MET A 136 -10.04 1.34 9.48
N THR A 137 -10.35 0.96 10.71
CA THR A 137 -11.62 1.36 11.37
C THR A 137 -11.44 2.44 12.43
N SER A 138 -10.21 2.85 12.74
CA SER A 138 -9.94 3.64 13.94
C SER A 138 -9.01 4.82 13.74
N LEU A 139 -8.03 4.73 12.84
CA LEU A 139 -7.09 5.81 12.59
C LEU A 139 -7.81 7.00 11.95
N THR A 140 -7.63 8.19 12.55
CA THR A 140 -8.18 9.47 12.06
C THR A 140 -7.07 10.52 12.07
N ASP A 141 -7.29 11.64 11.40
CA ASP A 141 -6.37 12.80 11.42
C ASP A 141 -5.99 13.24 12.84
N ALA A 142 -7.00 13.34 13.71
CA ALA A 142 -6.80 13.74 15.10
C ALA A 142 -5.94 12.73 15.86
N MET A 143 -6.15 11.44 15.59
CA MET A 143 -5.35 10.37 16.19
C MET A 143 -3.91 10.35 15.67
N ALA A 144 -3.68 10.67 14.40
CA ALA A 144 -2.36 10.71 13.81
C ALA A 144 -1.56 12.00 14.13
N SER A 145 -2.22 13.00 14.71
CA SER A 145 -1.66 14.34 14.94
C SER A 145 -1.31 14.60 16.41
N ASN A 146 -0.53 15.65 16.64
CA ASN A 146 -0.20 16.20 17.98
C ASN A 146 0.54 15.25 18.93
N TRP A 147 1.46 14.42 18.42
CA TRP A 147 2.26 13.51 19.25
C TRP A 147 3.52 14.16 19.83
N ASN A 148 3.70 15.47 19.63
CA ASN A 148 4.94 16.19 19.89
C ASN A 148 6.08 15.68 19.00
N CYS A 149 5.86 15.80 17.69
CA CYS A 149 6.58 15.29 16.51
C CYS A 149 5.98 13.99 15.95
N SER A 150 4.71 13.99 15.55
CA SER A 150 4.01 12.86 14.92
C SER A 150 4.73 12.22 13.73
N VAL A 151 5.54 12.99 12.99
CA VAL A 151 6.26 12.51 11.81
C VAL A 151 7.75 12.71 11.97
N HIS A 152 8.53 11.68 11.60
CA HIS A 152 9.99 11.69 11.73
C HIS A 152 10.71 11.66 10.39
N GLU A 153 10.08 11.07 9.40
CA GLU A 153 10.61 10.91 8.07
C GLU A 153 9.45 10.79 7.08
N VAL A 154 9.67 11.31 5.87
CA VAL A 154 8.67 11.34 4.81
C VAL A 154 9.22 10.65 3.56
N PHE A 155 8.34 10.03 2.79
CA PHE A 155 8.68 9.36 1.54
C PHE A 155 8.86 10.39 0.43
N ALA A 156 10.11 10.53 -0.03
CA ALA A 156 10.48 11.42 -1.11
C ALA A 156 10.24 10.80 -2.49
N GLU A 157 10.50 9.49 -2.62
CA GLU A 157 10.30 8.71 -3.85
C GLU A 157 9.86 7.28 -3.47
N TYR A 158 8.95 6.71 -4.26
CA TYR A 158 8.47 5.34 -4.14
C TYR A 158 7.75 4.93 -5.44
N PRO A 159 7.54 3.62 -5.71
CA PRO A 159 6.81 3.18 -6.89
C PRO A 159 5.33 3.62 -6.83
N THR A 160 4.89 4.44 -7.79
CA THR A 160 3.50 4.96 -7.87
C THR A 160 2.68 4.38 -9.02
N THR A 161 3.29 3.52 -9.85
CA THR A 161 2.67 2.99 -11.08
C THR A 161 2.63 1.47 -11.11
N GLY A 162 1.61 0.93 -11.78
CA GLY A 162 1.35 -0.50 -11.94
C GLY A 162 0.78 -1.21 -10.71
N ASN A 163 0.56 -2.51 -10.85
CA ASN A 163 -0.05 -3.38 -9.82
C ASN A 163 0.75 -3.48 -8.50
N GLY A 164 2.03 -3.12 -8.52
CA GLY A 164 2.90 -3.06 -7.33
C GLY A 164 3.01 -1.68 -6.71
N ALA A 165 2.27 -0.69 -7.22
CA ALA A 165 2.31 0.69 -6.76
C ALA A 165 1.90 0.85 -5.30
N PHE A 166 2.43 1.91 -4.69
CA PHE A 166 2.07 2.37 -3.37
C PHE A 166 1.26 3.65 -3.48
N GLU A 167 0.21 3.70 -2.67
CA GLU A 167 -0.60 4.88 -2.43
C GLU A 167 -0.23 5.51 -1.10
N PRO A 168 -0.11 6.83 -0.99
CA PRO A 168 -0.05 7.46 0.30
C PRO A 168 -1.36 7.25 1.04
N LEU A 169 -1.21 6.84 2.29
CA LEU A 169 -2.28 6.61 3.24
C LEU A 169 -2.39 7.79 4.19
N ALA A 170 -1.26 8.37 4.59
CA ALA A 170 -1.23 9.58 5.40
C ALA A 170 -0.08 10.50 4.98
N ILE A 171 -0.36 11.80 5.03
CA ILE A 171 0.58 12.87 4.71
C ILE A 171 0.88 13.71 5.94
N ALA A 172 2.09 14.27 5.96
CA ALA A 172 2.42 15.35 6.86
C ALA A 172 2.03 16.66 6.15
N LEU A 173 1.10 17.41 6.73
CA LEU A 173 0.55 18.61 6.09
C LEU A 173 1.59 19.73 6.00
N ASN A 174 1.54 20.48 4.90
CA ASN A 174 2.34 21.69 4.66
C ASN A 174 3.86 21.47 4.76
N THR A 175 4.33 20.26 4.47
CA THR A 175 5.76 20.00 4.31
C THR A 175 6.21 20.41 2.93
N THR A 176 7.43 20.97 2.85
CA THR A 176 8.05 21.34 1.58
C THR A 176 9.18 20.38 1.18
N GLY A 177 9.56 20.42 -0.09
CA GLY A 177 10.65 19.65 -0.67
C GLY A 177 10.19 18.32 -1.29
N LEU A 178 11.16 17.47 -1.63
CA LEU A 178 10.89 16.25 -2.42
C LEU A 178 9.77 15.38 -1.84
N GLY A 179 8.87 14.95 -2.72
CA GLY A 179 7.69 14.15 -2.40
C GLY A 179 6.45 14.95 -1.96
N GLU A 180 6.54 16.27 -1.76
CA GLU A 180 5.35 17.11 -1.56
C GLU A 180 4.43 17.07 -2.79
N ARG A 181 3.12 16.99 -2.56
CA ARG A 181 2.09 17.00 -3.60
C ARG A 181 0.72 17.35 -3.04
N THR A 182 -0.20 17.64 -3.94
CA THR A 182 -1.62 17.87 -3.65
C THR A 182 -2.42 16.58 -3.86
N PHE A 183 -3.45 16.37 -3.04
CA PHE A 183 -4.32 15.20 -3.03
C PHE A 183 -5.74 15.55 -3.50
N ALA A 184 -6.55 14.52 -3.80
CA ALA A 184 -7.89 14.68 -4.37
C ALA A 184 -8.86 15.51 -3.51
N ASP A 185 -8.64 15.54 -2.20
CA ASP A 185 -9.40 16.37 -1.25
C ASP A 185 -8.89 17.83 -1.16
N GLY A 186 -7.90 18.19 -1.98
CA GLY A 186 -7.26 19.51 -2.01
C GLY A 186 -6.20 19.73 -0.94
N THR A 187 -5.92 18.75 -0.08
CA THR A 187 -4.84 18.86 0.92
C THR A 187 -3.47 18.74 0.28
N HIS A 188 -2.46 19.30 0.95
CA HIS A 188 -1.10 19.38 0.45
C HIS A 188 -0.08 18.97 1.51
N GLY A 189 0.89 18.14 1.11
CA GLY A 189 1.95 17.68 1.99
C GLY A 189 2.75 16.54 1.39
N THR A 190 3.62 15.94 2.21
CA THR A 190 4.46 14.81 1.82
C THR A 190 3.98 13.55 2.54
N PRO A 191 3.82 12.41 1.84
CA PRO A 191 3.49 11.14 2.47
C PRO A 191 4.49 10.75 3.56
N TYR A 192 3.99 10.31 4.71
CA TYR A 192 4.79 9.62 5.72
C TYR A 192 4.24 8.23 6.04
N ILE A 193 3.07 7.88 5.51
CA ILE A 193 2.61 6.51 5.43
C ILE A 193 2.22 6.23 3.99
N ILE A 194 2.81 5.20 3.41
CA ILE A 194 2.44 4.69 2.08
C ILE A 194 2.03 3.23 2.19
N ALA A 195 1.09 2.82 1.35
CA ALA A 195 0.51 1.50 1.36
C ALA A 195 0.22 0.98 -0.05
N ARG A 196 0.57 -0.28 -0.29
CA ARG A 196 0.04 -1.05 -1.43
C ARG A 196 -1.29 -1.66 -1.00
N GLY A 197 -2.36 -1.38 -1.77
CA GLY A 197 -3.71 -1.89 -1.54
C GLY A 197 -4.66 -0.92 -0.81
N ALA A 198 -4.20 0.26 -0.40
CA ALA A 198 -5.09 1.31 0.11
C ALA A 198 -5.85 2.00 -1.03
N THR A 199 -7.05 2.49 -0.76
CA THR A 199 -7.93 3.19 -1.71
C THR A 199 -7.80 4.71 -1.51
N PRO A 200 -7.18 5.46 -2.43
CA PRO A 200 -7.10 6.93 -2.34
C PRO A 200 -8.49 7.58 -2.31
N LEU A 201 -8.64 8.72 -1.64
CA LEU A 201 -9.95 9.41 -1.52
C LEU A 201 -10.58 9.86 -2.85
N GLY A 202 -9.78 10.01 -3.91
CA GLY A 202 -10.28 10.30 -5.27
C GLY A 202 -10.85 9.09 -6.01
N CYS A 203 -10.42 7.88 -5.63
CA CYS A 203 -10.68 6.68 -6.38
C CYS A 203 -12.12 6.18 -6.22
N GLY A 204 -12.75 5.82 -7.34
CA GLY A 204 -14.12 5.26 -7.36
C GLY A 204 -15.20 6.28 -7.75
N ASN A 205 -14.81 7.46 -8.21
CA ASN A 205 -15.71 8.54 -8.63
C ASN A 205 -16.08 8.47 -10.13
N ASN A 206 -15.52 7.52 -10.89
CA ASN A 206 -15.65 7.34 -12.36
C ASN A 206 -14.91 8.39 -13.21
N VAL A 207 -13.96 9.10 -12.63
CA VAL A 207 -13.09 10.07 -13.28
C VAL A 207 -11.67 9.60 -13.04
N THR A 208 -10.88 9.40 -14.10
CA THR A 208 -9.47 9.05 -13.92
C THR A 208 -8.66 10.32 -13.69
N ASP A 209 -8.38 10.61 -12.43
CA ASP A 209 -7.63 11.78 -12.01
C ASP A 209 -6.12 11.49 -12.07
N THR A 210 -5.53 11.61 -13.27
CA THR A 210 -4.11 11.32 -13.48
C THR A 210 -3.17 12.19 -12.66
N GLU A 211 -3.62 13.39 -12.25
CA GLU A 211 -2.88 14.28 -11.35
C GLU A 211 -2.65 13.63 -9.97
N TYR A 212 -3.56 12.77 -9.54
CA TYR A 212 -3.49 12.06 -8.26
C TYR A 212 -2.93 10.64 -8.39
N ASN A 213 -2.32 10.32 -9.53
CA ASN A 213 -1.73 9.02 -9.90
C ASN A 213 -2.76 7.91 -10.14
N GLU A 214 -4.01 8.24 -10.47
CA GLU A 214 -4.92 7.22 -10.95
C GLU A 214 -4.55 6.77 -12.35
N GLU A 215 -4.56 5.45 -12.57
CA GLU A 215 -4.36 4.86 -13.89
C GLU A 215 -5.69 4.51 -14.56
N CYS A 216 -6.71 4.28 -13.73
CA CYS A 216 -8.07 3.94 -14.10
C CYS A 216 -9.04 4.36 -12.99
N ASP A 217 -10.30 4.55 -13.34
CA ASP A 217 -11.37 4.60 -12.36
C ASP A 217 -12.67 4.08 -12.99
N TYR A 218 -13.04 2.85 -12.66
CA TYR A 218 -14.29 2.21 -13.09
C TYR A 218 -15.39 2.33 -12.04
N GLY A 219 -15.25 3.26 -11.10
CA GLY A 219 -16.20 3.52 -10.04
C GLY A 219 -16.38 2.30 -9.14
N LYS A 220 -17.63 1.86 -8.99
CA LYS A 220 -17.98 0.68 -8.18
C LYS A 220 -17.41 -0.63 -8.72
N ALA A 221 -16.93 -0.66 -9.97
CA ALA A 221 -16.31 -1.84 -10.52
C ALA A 221 -14.85 -2.03 -10.10
N ASN A 222 -14.21 -1.00 -9.50
CA ASN A 222 -12.83 -1.08 -9.01
C ASN A 222 -12.65 -2.28 -8.05
N GLY A 223 -11.60 -3.08 -8.28
CA GLY A 223 -11.26 -4.23 -7.43
C GLY A 223 -12.21 -5.43 -7.51
N LEU A 224 -13.24 -5.40 -8.35
CA LEU A 224 -14.07 -6.59 -8.61
C LEU A 224 -13.29 -7.64 -9.42
N PRO A 225 -13.63 -8.95 -9.31
CA PRO A 225 -12.86 -10.04 -9.95
C PRO A 225 -12.61 -9.87 -11.46
N ASP A 226 -13.57 -9.30 -12.19
CA ASP A 226 -13.47 -9.09 -13.65
C ASP A 226 -12.97 -7.69 -14.03
N SER A 227 -12.61 -6.87 -13.03
CA SER A 227 -12.10 -5.51 -13.27
C SER A 227 -10.61 -5.54 -13.56
N ALA A 228 -10.20 -4.88 -14.64
CA ALA A 228 -8.80 -4.58 -14.89
C ALA A 228 -8.25 -3.44 -14.02
N CYS A 229 -9.13 -2.74 -13.30
CA CYS A 229 -8.81 -1.68 -12.36
C CYS A 229 -8.87 -2.18 -10.91
N SER A 230 -7.80 -1.99 -10.15
CA SER A 230 -7.72 -2.34 -8.72
C SER A 230 -8.64 -1.46 -7.87
N SER A 231 -8.85 -1.84 -6.61
CA SER A 231 -9.53 -0.97 -5.63
C SER A 231 -8.78 0.34 -5.37
N SER A 232 -7.50 0.40 -5.71
CA SER A 232 -6.62 1.57 -5.57
C SER A 232 -6.44 2.35 -6.87
N CYS A 233 -7.33 2.17 -7.85
CA CYS A 233 -7.29 2.87 -9.15
C CYS A 233 -6.00 2.63 -9.95
N LYS A 234 -5.45 1.41 -9.87
CA LYS A 234 -4.30 0.93 -10.66
C LYS A 234 -4.69 -0.11 -11.68
N CYS A 235 -4.04 -0.08 -12.82
CA CYS A 235 -4.22 -1.08 -13.84
C CYS A 235 -3.46 -2.36 -13.47
N LEU A 236 -4.21 -3.42 -13.18
CA LEU A 236 -3.65 -4.72 -12.74
C LEU A 236 -2.70 -5.34 -13.76
N PHE A 237 -2.95 -5.10 -15.05
CA PHE A 237 -2.17 -5.65 -16.17
C PHE A 237 -1.44 -4.58 -16.97
N GLY A 238 -1.32 -3.37 -16.42
CA GLY A 238 -0.66 -2.22 -17.03
C GLY A 238 -1.59 -1.29 -17.80
N VAL A 239 -1.10 -0.08 -18.07
CA VAL A 239 -1.85 1.02 -18.69
C VAL A 239 -1.71 0.99 -20.22
N ILE A 240 -2.82 1.27 -20.94
CA ILE A 240 -2.80 1.57 -22.38
C ILE A 240 -2.80 3.09 -22.58
N SER A 241 -3.74 3.76 -21.92
CA SER A 241 -3.87 5.21 -21.83
C SER A 241 -4.56 5.55 -20.50
N PRO A 242 -4.54 6.81 -20.04
CA PRO A 242 -5.33 7.22 -18.88
C PRO A 242 -6.77 6.71 -18.96
N GLY A 243 -7.22 6.01 -17.91
CA GLY A 243 -8.57 5.43 -17.82
C GLY A 243 -8.72 4.07 -18.52
N LEU A 244 -7.71 3.60 -19.24
CA LEU A 244 -7.78 2.36 -20.02
C LEU A 244 -6.68 1.37 -19.61
N CYS A 245 -7.09 0.33 -18.91
CA CYS A 245 -6.23 -0.77 -18.52
C CYS A 245 -6.15 -1.86 -19.58
N ARG A 246 -5.00 -2.54 -19.62
CA ARG A 246 -4.89 -3.83 -20.30
C ARG A 246 -5.73 -4.87 -19.58
N GLN A 247 -6.30 -5.79 -20.35
CA GLN A 247 -7.07 -6.92 -19.84
C GLN A 247 -6.16 -8.11 -19.58
N ASN A 248 -6.62 -9.04 -18.73
CA ASN A 248 -5.91 -10.29 -18.51
C ASN A 248 -6.02 -11.19 -19.75
N ILE A 249 -4.96 -11.29 -20.56
CA ILE A 249 -4.93 -12.17 -21.73
C ILE A 249 -4.48 -13.58 -21.31
N THR A 250 -5.23 -14.22 -20.41
CA THR A 250 -5.06 -15.65 -20.10
C THR A 250 -6.38 -16.43 -20.24
N SER A 251 -7.01 -16.34 -21.41
CA SER A 251 -7.89 -17.39 -21.94
C SER A 251 -8.26 -17.13 -23.42
N SER A 252 -7.68 -17.96 -24.30
CA SER A 252 -8.20 -18.45 -25.59
C SER A 252 -9.25 -17.59 -26.33
N SER A 253 -8.81 -16.77 -27.28
CA SER A 253 -9.65 -16.38 -28.42
C SER A 253 -9.75 -17.58 -29.38
N SER A 254 -10.72 -18.46 -29.15
CA SER A 254 -11.27 -19.25 -30.25
C SER A 254 -12.17 -18.30 -31.06
N THR A 255 -11.69 -17.94 -32.24
CA THR A 255 -12.47 -17.20 -33.23
C THR A 255 -13.64 -18.09 -33.66
N SER A 256 -14.82 -17.87 -33.10
CA SER A 256 -16.06 -18.31 -33.75
C SER A 256 -16.61 -17.12 -34.52
N ILE A 257 -16.37 -17.13 -35.83
CA ILE A 257 -17.13 -16.32 -36.77
C ILE A 257 -18.55 -16.91 -36.78
N GLN A 258 -19.47 -16.34 -36.00
CA GLN A 258 -20.88 -16.61 -36.19
C GLN A 258 -21.44 -15.63 -37.23
N SER A 259 -21.51 -16.14 -38.46
CA SER A 259 -22.38 -15.62 -39.51
C SER A 259 -23.82 -15.66 -39.00
N SER A 260 -24.49 -14.50 -39.02
CA SER A 260 -25.90 -14.36 -38.67
C SER A 260 -26.78 -15.00 -39.74
N THR A 261 -27.36 -16.16 -39.44
CA THR A 261 -28.59 -16.62 -40.09
C THR A 261 -29.67 -16.84 -39.04
N THR A 262 -30.71 -16.03 -39.18
CA THR A 262 -31.92 -15.97 -38.38
C THR A 262 -32.76 -17.23 -38.62
N PHE A 263 -33.06 -18.01 -37.57
CA PHE A 263 -34.22 -18.93 -37.60
C PHE A 263 -34.91 -18.99 -36.23
N TYR A 264 -36.23 -18.97 -36.30
CA TYR A 264 -37.19 -18.87 -35.19
C TYR A 264 -37.31 -20.16 -34.37
N ASN A 265 -37.32 -19.97 -33.05
CA ASN A 265 -38.21 -20.53 -32.02
C ASN A 265 -38.51 -22.05 -31.99
N THR A 266 -38.09 -22.74 -30.92
CA THR A 266 -38.97 -23.62 -30.12
C THR A 266 -38.38 -23.94 -28.75
N ARG A 267 -39.27 -24.03 -27.75
CA ARG A 267 -39.01 -24.28 -26.31
C ARG A 267 -38.31 -25.61 -26.04
N TYR A 268 -37.47 -25.69 -24.99
CA TYR A 268 -37.51 -26.75 -23.97
C TYR A 268 -36.80 -26.30 -22.67
N VAL A 269 -37.35 -26.76 -21.55
CA VAL A 269 -36.93 -26.59 -20.15
C VAL A 269 -35.84 -27.60 -19.81
N MET A 270 -34.81 -27.25 -19.01
CA MET A 270 -34.29 -28.15 -17.96
C MET A 270 -33.41 -27.47 -16.90
N LEU A 271 -33.56 -27.98 -15.68
CA LEU A 271 -32.90 -27.67 -14.41
C LEU A 271 -31.42 -28.13 -14.33
N TYR A 272 -30.75 -27.67 -13.27
CA TYR A 272 -29.75 -28.31 -12.35
C TYR A 272 -28.54 -27.38 -12.13
N SER A 273 -27.84 -27.33 -11.00
CA SER A 273 -28.03 -27.77 -9.60
C SER A 273 -26.91 -27.08 -8.82
N PHE A 274 -27.17 -26.67 -7.58
CA PHE A 274 -26.11 -26.29 -6.63
C PHE A 274 -25.30 -27.53 -6.22
N PHE A 275 -23.99 -27.36 -6.05
CA PHE A 275 -23.21 -28.09 -5.04
C PHE A 275 -22.11 -27.19 -4.49
N GLU A 276 -21.81 -27.47 -3.22
CA GLU A 276 -21.06 -26.74 -2.19
C GLU A 276 -19.62 -26.35 -2.53
#